data_AF-A0A1W9TJ94-F1
#
_entry.id   AF-A0A1W9TJ94-F1
#
_cell.length_a   1.000
_cell.length_b   1.000
_cell.length_c   1.000
_cell.angle_alpha   90.00
_cell.angle_beta   90.00
_cell.angle_gamma   90.00
#
_symmetry.space_group_name_H-M   'P 1'
#
loop_
_entity.id
_entity.type
_entity.pdbx_description
1 polymer ?
#
loop_
_entity_poly.entity_id
_entity_poly.type
_entity_poly.pdbx_seq_one_letter_code
_entity_poly.pdbx_strand_id
1 'polypeptide(L)'
;MKLFLPYLIADFNEAYILETAGNNWVLKKVEDIYSISNSITIRSDYIKSSLNEKIDFKKKFEKKLIAKIASGDFRRNITLNELKKRKGEIDVIDMLKITRIHNKSKNFFNGSLKNICMHSKSLISSETTGSLIVKLKEGNIYIYATLSPRPCSSIYKPITFDNKNILFDENDVEKAVKYWKNRKILALRIGMDENLKKIFMIKRDLIESELISMEWNKENISNIWKEEENTVYDLLINHELEKYKMP
;
A
#
# COMPACT_ATOMS: atom_id res chain seq x y z
N MET A 1 -19.58 -14.23 13.46
CA MET A 1 -18.29 -14.40 12.75
C MET A 1 -17.19 -13.96 13.71
N LYS A 2 -16.18 -14.78 14.04
CA LYS A 2 -15.04 -14.26 14.82
C LYS A 2 -14.22 -13.37 13.88
N LEU A 3 -14.10 -12.09 14.23
CA LEU A 3 -13.38 -11.10 13.45
C LEU A 3 -11.89 -11.49 13.41
N PHE A 4 -11.29 -11.49 12.22
CA PHE A 4 -9.85 -11.66 12.03
C PHE A 4 -9.22 -10.30 11.76
N LEU A 5 -8.25 -9.90 12.59
CA LEU A 5 -7.46 -8.68 12.40
C LEU A 5 -5.98 -9.02 12.52
N PRO A 6 -5.17 -8.75 11.49
CA PRO A 6 -3.73 -8.82 11.58
C PRO A 6 -3.12 -7.42 11.79
N TYR A 7 -2.08 -7.35 12.61
CA TYR A 7 -1.32 -6.13 12.88
C TYR A 7 0.16 -6.34 12.61
N LEU A 8 0.79 -5.34 11.99
CA LEU A 8 2.24 -5.19 11.90
C LEU A 8 2.67 -4.19 12.96
N ILE A 9 3.59 -4.60 13.82
CA ILE A 9 4.11 -3.77 14.92
C ILE A 9 5.62 -3.79 14.79
N ALA A 10 6.27 -2.64 14.78
CA ALA A 10 7.72 -2.57 14.70
C ALA A 10 8.24 -1.33 15.42
N ASP A 11 9.44 -1.45 15.96
CA ASP A 11 10.27 -0.35 16.42
C ASP A 11 11.67 -0.44 15.74
N PHE A 12 12.63 0.35 16.22
CA PHE A 12 13.97 0.39 15.64
C PHE A 12 14.80 -0.89 15.81
N ASN A 13 14.38 -1.80 16.69
CA ASN A 13 15.13 -2.98 17.08
C ASN A 13 14.42 -4.28 16.66
N GLU A 14 13.09 -4.28 16.67
CA GLU A 14 12.31 -5.51 16.50
C GLU A 14 10.95 -5.29 15.83
N ALA A 15 10.45 -6.37 15.23
CA ALA A 15 9.15 -6.40 14.58
C ALA A 15 8.34 -7.63 14.99
N TYR A 16 7.02 -7.46 15.01
CA TYR A 16 6.05 -8.42 15.47
C TYR A 16 4.81 -8.45 14.59
N ILE A 17 4.20 -9.63 14.52
CA ILE A 17 2.90 -9.87 13.93
C ILE A 17 1.95 -10.30 15.04
N LEU A 18 0.87 -9.56 15.21
CA LEU A 18 -0.25 -9.95 16.07
C LEU A 18 -1.43 -10.33 15.19
N GLU A 19 -1.93 -11.56 15.34
CA GLU A 19 -3.15 -12.01 14.66
C GLU A 19 -4.23 -12.36 15.68
N THR A 20 -5.45 -11.88 15.43
CA THR A 20 -6.61 -12.12 16.31
C THR A 20 -7.67 -12.97 15.62
N ALA A 21 -8.44 -13.72 16.40
CA ALA A 21 -9.61 -14.48 15.98
C ALA A 21 -10.69 -14.37 17.07
N GLY A 22 -11.49 -13.30 16.99
CA GLY A 22 -12.34 -12.87 18.11
C GLY A 22 -11.45 -12.54 19.32
N ASN A 23 -11.77 -13.11 20.49
CA ASN A 23 -11.00 -12.87 21.71
C ASN A 23 -9.68 -13.66 21.78
N ASN A 24 -9.39 -14.50 20.78
CA ASN A 24 -8.14 -15.28 20.76
C ASN A 24 -7.08 -14.53 19.98
N TRP A 25 -5.83 -14.56 20.45
CA TRP A 25 -4.72 -13.92 19.74
C TRP A 25 -3.43 -14.69 19.87
N VAL A 26 -2.55 -14.50 18.88
CA VAL A 26 -1.18 -15.03 18.85
C VAL A 26 -0.22 -13.93 18.40
N LEU A 27 0.95 -13.88 19.02
CA LEU A 27 2.01 -12.91 18.73
C LEU A 27 3.25 -13.66 18.23
N LYS A 28 3.73 -13.29 17.05
CA LYS A 28 4.95 -13.83 16.44
C LYS A 28 6.01 -12.73 16.32
N LYS A 29 7.24 -13.02 16.75
CA LYS A 29 8.41 -12.19 16.43
C LYS A 29 8.85 -12.43 14.98
N VAL A 30 9.19 -11.35 14.28
CA VAL A 30 9.73 -11.38 12.92
C VAL A 30 11.25 -11.33 13.01
N GLU A 31 11.92 -12.35 12.47
CA GLU A 31 13.39 -12.43 12.47
C GLU A 31 14.02 -11.78 11.24
N ASP A 32 13.41 -11.92 10.06
CA ASP A 32 13.95 -11.40 8.80
C ASP A 32 12.87 -10.68 7.99
N ILE A 33 12.00 -11.47 7.34
CA ILE A 33 10.97 -11.00 6.43
C ILE A 33 9.65 -11.67 6.79
N TYR A 34 8.58 -10.90 6.71
CA TYR A 34 7.23 -11.41 6.88
C TYR A 34 6.24 -10.66 6.00
N SER A 35 5.12 -11.29 5.71
CA SER A 35 4.01 -10.67 4.99
C SER A 35 2.71 -11.25 5.50
N ILE A 36 1.71 -10.39 5.59
CA ILE A 36 0.34 -10.72 5.99
C ILE A 36 -0.62 -10.31 4.88
N SER A 37 -1.82 -10.88 4.91
CA SER A 37 -2.92 -10.42 4.07
C SER A 37 -4.25 -10.74 4.78
N ASN A 38 -5.36 -10.77 4.04
CA ASN A 38 -6.67 -11.12 4.58
C ASN A 38 -6.83 -12.66 4.74
N SER A 39 -5.85 -13.30 5.38
CA SER A 39 -5.85 -14.71 5.79
C SER A 39 -4.99 -14.86 7.04
N ILE A 40 -5.31 -15.83 7.90
CA ILE A 40 -4.50 -16.11 9.09
C ILE A 40 -3.17 -16.70 8.62
N THR A 41 -2.04 -16.28 9.17
CA THR A 41 -0.72 -16.71 8.69
C THR A 41 0.11 -17.44 9.74
N ILE A 42 -0.11 -17.13 11.02
CA ILE A 42 0.62 -17.71 12.13
C ILE A 42 0.09 -19.13 12.39
N ARG A 43 1.01 -20.09 12.60
CA ARG A 43 0.67 -21.49 12.92
C ARG A 43 0.91 -21.74 14.40
N SER A 44 1.88 -22.57 14.74
CA SER A 44 2.32 -22.85 16.12
C SER A 44 3.64 -22.16 16.46
N ASP A 45 4.16 -21.31 15.57
CA ASP A 45 5.46 -20.62 15.69
C ASP A 45 5.36 -19.23 16.35
N TYR A 46 4.31 -19.00 17.13
CA TYR A 46 4.13 -17.81 17.95
C TYR A 46 4.87 -17.93 19.30
N ILE A 47 5.21 -16.77 19.86
CA ILE A 47 5.92 -16.63 21.13
C ILE A 47 4.99 -16.38 22.31
N LYS A 48 3.82 -15.78 22.08
CA LYS A 48 2.79 -15.52 23.09
C LYS A 48 1.40 -15.74 22.51
N SER A 49 0.44 -16.11 23.35
CA SER A 49 -0.95 -16.29 22.94
C SER A 49 -1.91 -16.17 24.10
N SER A 50 -3.18 -15.91 23.81
CA SER A 50 -4.29 -16.03 24.78
C SER A 50 -4.80 -17.45 24.98
N LEU A 51 -4.20 -18.44 24.30
CA LEU A 51 -4.67 -19.82 24.29
C LEU A 51 -4.08 -20.60 25.46
N ASN A 52 -4.86 -21.53 26.02
CA ASN A 52 -4.43 -22.40 27.12
C ASN A 52 -3.38 -23.43 26.70
N GLU A 53 -3.31 -23.73 25.40
CA GLU A 53 -2.39 -24.72 24.83
C GLU A 53 -1.79 -24.22 23.51
N LYS A 54 -0.60 -24.73 23.17
CA LYS A 54 0.09 -24.40 21.93
C LYS A 54 -0.47 -25.22 20.77
N ILE A 55 -1.19 -24.57 19.86
CA ILE A 55 -1.89 -25.21 18.74
C ILE A 55 -1.55 -24.51 17.42
N ASP A 56 -1.94 -25.11 16.31
CA ASP A 56 -1.87 -24.45 15.00
C ASP A 56 -3.00 -23.43 14.86
N PHE A 57 -2.68 -22.13 15.00
CA PHE A 57 -3.66 -21.04 15.05
C PHE A 57 -4.43 -20.91 13.73
N LYS A 58 -3.75 -20.87 12.58
CA LYS A 58 -4.38 -20.90 11.24
C LYS A 58 -5.31 -22.11 11.09
N LYS A 59 -4.83 -23.32 11.40
CA LYS A 59 -5.65 -24.54 11.26
C LYS A 59 -6.91 -24.50 12.14
N LYS A 60 -6.82 -23.95 13.35
CA LYS A 60 -7.94 -23.88 14.30
C LYS A 60 -8.98 -22.81 13.92
N PHE A 61 -8.52 -21.62 13.54
CA PHE A 61 -9.39 -20.44 13.44
C PHE A 61 -9.71 -19.99 12.02
N GLU A 62 -8.94 -20.43 11.01
CA GLU A 62 -9.17 -20.00 9.63
C GLU A 62 -10.35 -20.74 8.99
N LYS A 63 -11.32 -19.97 8.50
CA LYS A 63 -12.37 -20.50 7.64
C LYS A 63 -11.88 -20.57 6.20
N LYS A 64 -11.54 -21.76 5.72
CA LYS A 64 -10.98 -22.02 4.38
C LYS A 64 -11.74 -21.34 3.23
N LEU A 65 -13.07 -21.31 3.27
CA LEU A 65 -13.90 -20.69 2.22
C LEU A 65 -13.71 -19.16 2.17
N ILE A 66 -13.69 -18.51 3.33
CA ILE A 66 -13.48 -17.04 3.44
C ILE A 66 -12.06 -16.69 2.99
N ALA A 67 -11.05 -17.44 3.45
CA ALA A 67 -9.66 -17.24 3.06
C ALA A 67 -9.45 -17.40 1.54
N LYS A 68 -10.12 -18.38 0.92
CA LYS A 68 -10.07 -18.62 -0.53
C LYS A 68 -10.68 -17.45 -1.32
N ILE A 69 -11.83 -16.92 -0.89
CA ILE A 69 -12.47 -15.76 -1.53
C ILE A 69 -11.60 -14.51 -1.40
N ALA A 70 -11.07 -14.25 -0.20
CA ALA A 70 -10.25 -13.09 0.09
C ALA A 70 -8.92 -13.07 -0.69
N SER A 71 -8.48 -14.22 -1.23
CA SER A 71 -7.21 -14.38 -1.95
C SER A 71 -5.97 -13.95 -1.14
N GLY A 72 -6.08 -13.96 0.20
CA GLY A 72 -5.03 -13.50 1.11
C GLY A 72 -3.75 -14.31 0.97
N ASP A 73 -3.85 -15.65 0.99
CA ASP A 73 -2.70 -16.53 0.84
C ASP A 73 -2.01 -16.34 -0.53
N PHE A 74 -2.76 -16.03 -1.59
CA PHE A 74 -2.21 -15.77 -2.91
C PHE A 74 -1.39 -14.47 -2.92
N ARG A 75 -1.95 -13.36 -2.41
CA ARG A 75 -1.24 -12.08 -2.31
C ARG A 75 -0.01 -12.20 -1.40
N ARG A 76 -0.14 -12.91 -0.29
CA ARG A 76 0.97 -13.19 0.63
C ARG A 76 2.09 -13.95 -0.06
N ASN A 77 1.78 -14.98 -0.84
CA ASN A 77 2.79 -15.76 -1.56
C ASN A 77 3.56 -14.90 -2.58
N ILE A 78 2.87 -14.00 -3.30
CA ILE A 78 3.51 -13.05 -4.21
C ILE A 78 4.49 -12.15 -3.44
N THR A 79 3.99 -11.44 -2.43
CA THR A 79 4.80 -10.49 -1.67
C THR A 79 5.98 -11.17 -0.96
N LEU A 80 5.77 -12.33 -0.34
CA LEU A 80 6.89 -13.08 0.27
C LEU A 80 7.91 -13.54 -0.76
N ASN A 81 7.50 -13.96 -1.95
CA ASN A 81 8.44 -14.38 -2.97
C ASN A 81 9.30 -13.20 -3.45
N GLU A 82 8.71 -12.01 -3.62
CA GLU A 82 9.49 -10.81 -3.97
C GLU A 82 10.44 -10.39 -2.83
N LEU A 83 9.98 -10.41 -1.57
CA LEU A 83 10.84 -10.13 -0.42
C LEU A 83 12.00 -11.13 -0.31
N LYS A 84 11.75 -12.42 -0.56
CA LYS A 84 12.78 -13.47 -0.54
C LYS A 84 13.88 -13.25 -1.57
N LYS A 85 13.55 -12.76 -2.77
CA LYS A 85 14.54 -12.49 -3.83
C LYS A 85 15.55 -11.42 -3.45
N ARG A 86 15.18 -10.53 -2.54
CA ARG A 86 15.98 -9.38 -2.09
C ARG A 86 16.38 -9.50 -0.61
N LYS A 87 16.21 -10.68 0.01
CA LYS A 87 16.43 -10.86 1.45
C LYS A 87 17.83 -10.36 1.85
N GLY A 88 17.90 -9.50 2.87
CA GLY A 88 19.15 -8.87 3.33
C GLY A 88 19.49 -7.56 2.62
N GLU A 89 18.84 -7.26 1.50
CA GLU A 89 19.08 -6.08 0.66
C GLU A 89 17.78 -5.33 0.31
N ILE A 90 16.70 -5.59 1.05
CA ILE A 90 15.40 -4.95 0.82
C ILE A 90 15.52 -3.47 1.13
N ASP A 91 15.15 -2.64 0.15
CA ASP A 91 15.06 -1.19 0.31
C ASP A 91 13.63 -0.66 0.02
N VAL A 92 13.50 0.66 0.03
CA VAL A 92 12.22 1.33 -0.25
C VAL A 92 11.79 1.13 -1.70
N ILE A 93 12.73 1.05 -2.65
CA ILE A 93 12.44 0.83 -4.07
C ILE A 93 11.79 -0.55 -4.25
N ASP A 94 12.30 -1.57 -3.56
CA ASP A 94 11.70 -2.90 -3.55
C ASP A 94 10.26 -2.86 -3.01
N MET A 95 10.04 -2.15 -1.90
CA MET A 95 8.69 -2.00 -1.32
C MET A 95 7.73 -1.26 -2.25
N LEU A 96 8.18 -0.18 -2.89
CA LEU A 96 7.42 0.56 -3.91
C LEU A 96 7.02 -0.34 -5.09
N LYS A 97 7.93 -1.19 -5.56
CA LYS A 97 7.63 -2.16 -6.63
C LYS A 97 6.62 -3.19 -6.16
N ILE A 98 6.78 -3.74 -4.95
CA ILE A 98 5.89 -4.77 -4.39
C ILE A 98 4.46 -4.28 -4.25
N THR A 99 4.24 -3.06 -3.73
CA THR A 99 2.89 -2.49 -3.57
C THR A 99 2.18 -2.27 -4.91
N ARG A 100 2.93 -2.18 -6.01
CA ARG A 100 2.44 -1.96 -7.38
C ARG A 100 2.19 -3.23 -8.17
N ILE A 101 2.41 -4.42 -7.62
CA ILE A 101 2.28 -5.66 -8.38
C ILE A 101 0.82 -5.92 -8.80
N HIS A 102 0.64 -6.16 -10.09
CA HIS A 102 -0.54 -6.79 -10.67
C HIS A 102 -0.17 -8.21 -11.08
N ASN A 103 -1.01 -9.18 -10.72
CA ASN A 103 -0.88 -10.52 -11.28
C ASN A 103 -1.22 -10.43 -12.78
N LYS A 104 -0.56 -11.22 -13.63
CA LYS A 104 -0.79 -11.25 -15.09
C LYS A 104 -2.22 -11.73 -15.39
N SER A 105 -3.22 -10.85 -15.30
CA SER A 105 -4.49 -11.04 -15.99
C SER A 105 -4.26 -10.71 -17.45
N LYS A 106 -4.77 -11.55 -18.36
CA LYS A 106 -4.72 -11.31 -19.82
C LYS A 106 -5.34 -9.95 -20.22
N ASN A 107 -6.12 -9.33 -19.33
CA ASN A 107 -6.65 -7.98 -19.46
C ASN A 107 -6.15 -7.09 -18.33
N PHE A 108 -5.35 -6.06 -18.68
CA PHE A 108 -4.97 -4.94 -17.80
C PHE A 108 -6.19 -4.20 -17.21
N PHE A 109 -7.34 -4.31 -17.87
CA PHE A 109 -8.62 -3.72 -17.46
C PHE A 109 -9.38 -4.51 -16.40
N ASN A 110 -9.07 -5.80 -16.18
CA ASN A 110 -9.77 -6.61 -15.19
C ASN A 110 -9.09 -6.47 -13.83
N GLY A 111 -9.77 -5.78 -12.91
CA GLY A 111 -9.46 -5.84 -11.48
C GLY A 111 -9.36 -7.29 -11.01
N SER A 112 -8.45 -7.58 -10.08
CA SER A 112 -8.30 -8.91 -9.50
C SER A 112 -8.03 -8.80 -8.01
N LEU A 113 -8.77 -9.56 -7.19
CA LEU A 113 -8.45 -9.72 -5.76
C LEU A 113 -7.08 -10.38 -5.55
N LYS A 114 -6.47 -10.93 -6.61
CA LYS A 114 -5.13 -11.51 -6.57
C LYS A 114 -4.02 -10.48 -6.79
N ASN A 115 -4.34 -9.25 -7.21
CA ASN A 115 -3.37 -8.17 -7.34
C ASN A 115 -2.99 -7.62 -5.97
N ILE A 116 -1.77 -7.12 -5.84
CA ILE A 116 -1.39 -6.32 -4.67
C ILE A 116 -1.98 -4.92 -4.82
N CYS A 117 -1.77 -4.28 -5.98
CA CYS A 117 -2.47 -3.07 -6.37
C CYS A 117 -3.85 -3.41 -6.97
N MET A 118 -4.89 -3.40 -6.13
CA MET A 118 -6.26 -3.73 -6.52
C MET A 118 -6.96 -2.56 -7.22
N HIS A 119 -7.62 -2.84 -8.35
CA HIS A 119 -8.37 -1.87 -9.16
C HIS A 119 -9.85 -2.31 -9.28
N SER A 120 -10.79 -1.38 -9.07
CA SER A 120 -12.24 -1.63 -9.06
C SER A 120 -12.91 -1.75 -10.45
N LYS A 121 -12.17 -1.95 -11.55
CA LYS A 121 -12.70 -1.88 -12.94
C LYS A 121 -13.46 -3.15 -13.44
N SER A 122 -13.88 -4.07 -12.56
CA SER A 122 -14.65 -5.27 -12.94
C SER A 122 -15.63 -5.67 -11.82
N LEU A 123 -16.34 -6.80 -11.95
CA LEU A 123 -17.25 -7.46 -10.99
C LEU A 123 -16.64 -7.73 -9.58
N ILE A 124 -15.43 -7.24 -9.32
CA ILE A 124 -14.66 -7.36 -8.10
C ILE A 124 -14.70 -6.01 -7.37
N SER A 125 -15.28 -6.03 -6.17
CA SER A 125 -15.72 -4.86 -5.42
C SER A 125 -14.64 -4.13 -4.59
N SER A 126 -13.35 -4.38 -4.83
CA SER A 126 -12.27 -3.83 -3.99
C SER A 126 -11.25 -2.99 -4.77
N GLU A 127 -10.72 -1.97 -4.10
CA GLU A 127 -9.75 -1.02 -4.61
C GLU A 127 -8.73 -0.66 -3.54
N THR A 128 -7.46 -0.51 -3.94
CA THR A 128 -6.44 0.07 -3.07
C THR A 128 -6.71 1.57 -2.96
N THR A 129 -7.08 2.06 -1.78
CA THR A 129 -7.42 3.47 -1.53
C THR A 129 -6.23 4.33 -1.14
N GLY A 130 -5.14 3.69 -0.72
CA GLY A 130 -3.87 4.31 -0.34
C GLY A 130 -2.81 3.24 -0.15
N SER A 131 -1.54 3.65 -0.11
CA SER A 131 -0.42 2.79 0.25
C SER A 131 0.56 3.55 1.14
N LEU A 132 1.17 2.83 2.06
CA LEU A 132 2.07 3.33 3.09
C LEU A 132 3.29 2.40 3.17
N ILE A 133 4.48 2.99 3.20
CA ILE A 133 5.74 2.31 3.48
C ILE A 133 6.41 3.08 4.63
N VAL A 134 6.80 2.37 5.68
CA VAL A 134 7.51 2.95 6.82
C VAL A 134 8.90 2.32 6.89
N LYS A 135 9.93 3.15 6.88
CA LYS A 135 11.33 2.74 7.08
C LYS A 135 11.81 3.32 8.41
N LEU A 136 12.26 2.44 9.29
CA LEU A 136 12.90 2.78 10.56
C LEU A 136 14.40 2.58 10.37
N LYS A 137 15.20 3.65 10.44
CA LYS A 137 16.65 3.57 10.24
C LYS A 137 17.37 4.61 11.10
N GLU A 138 18.35 4.17 11.89
CA GLU A 138 19.25 5.06 12.66
C GLU A 138 18.46 6.09 13.52
N GLY A 139 17.39 5.64 14.18
CA GLY A 139 16.52 6.51 15.00
C GLY A 139 15.54 7.40 14.21
N ASN A 140 15.57 7.36 12.88
CA ASN A 140 14.69 8.14 12.01
C ASN A 140 13.52 7.30 11.45
N ILE A 141 12.34 7.94 11.38
CA ILE A 141 11.12 7.35 10.82
C ILE A 141 10.81 8.04 9.48
N TYR A 142 10.91 7.28 8.39
CA TYR A 142 10.57 7.74 7.05
C TYR A 142 9.26 7.12 6.61
N ILE A 143 8.24 7.94 6.40
CA ILE A 143 6.90 7.50 5.98
C ILE A 143 6.65 7.93 4.54
N TYR A 144 6.54 6.97 3.64
CA TYR A 144 6.21 7.20 2.24
C TYR A 144 4.73 6.84 2.06
N ALA A 145 3.91 7.77 1.60
CA ALA A 145 2.48 7.53 1.39
C ALA A 145 1.98 8.06 0.05
N THR A 146 1.03 7.35 -0.56
CA THR A 146 0.34 7.85 -1.75
C THR A 146 -0.75 8.86 -1.40
N LEU A 147 -1.45 8.64 -0.28
CA LEU A 147 -2.66 9.38 0.13
C LEU A 147 -3.76 9.41 -0.95
N SER A 148 -3.69 8.46 -1.87
CA SER A 148 -4.52 8.39 -3.07
C SER A 148 -4.60 6.95 -3.57
N PRO A 149 -5.63 6.61 -4.38
CA PRO A 149 -5.88 5.24 -4.74
C PRO A 149 -4.84 4.71 -5.72
N ARG A 150 -4.56 3.41 -5.63
CA ARG A 150 -3.67 2.65 -6.53
C ARG A 150 -2.23 3.19 -6.55
N PRO A 151 -1.28 2.56 -5.82
CA PRO A 151 0.12 2.98 -5.86
C PRO A 151 0.76 2.94 -7.26
N CYS A 152 0.23 2.15 -8.20
CA CYS A 152 0.78 2.14 -9.57
C CYS A 152 0.46 3.40 -10.38
N SER A 153 -0.60 4.12 -10.01
CA SER A 153 -1.06 5.36 -10.66
C SER A 153 -1.10 6.52 -9.65
N SER A 154 -0.23 6.46 -8.65
CA SER A 154 -0.03 7.49 -7.63
C SER A 154 1.47 7.69 -7.44
N ILE A 155 1.82 8.86 -6.90
CA ILE A 155 3.19 9.23 -6.53
C ILE A 155 3.28 9.18 -5.00
N TYR A 156 4.28 8.48 -4.48
CA TYR A 156 4.57 8.48 -3.04
C TYR A 156 5.15 9.83 -2.62
N LYS A 157 4.76 10.29 -1.43
CA LYS A 157 5.20 11.54 -0.82
C LYS A 157 5.74 11.28 0.59
N PRO A 158 6.68 12.11 1.07
CA PRO A 158 7.20 12.02 2.42
C PRO A 158 6.18 12.56 3.43
N ILE A 159 5.99 11.83 4.53
CA ILE A 159 5.27 12.27 5.72
C ILE A 159 6.22 12.20 6.90
N THR A 160 6.21 13.24 7.74
CA THR A 160 6.91 13.25 9.02
C THR A 160 5.94 13.66 10.12
N PHE A 161 6.24 13.29 11.36
CA PHE A 161 5.40 13.68 12.51
C PHE A 161 5.41 15.20 12.77
N ASP A 162 6.46 15.89 12.31
CA ASP A 162 6.64 17.33 12.51
C ASP A 162 5.90 18.18 11.45
N ASN A 163 5.50 17.58 10.33
CA ASN A 163 4.88 18.28 9.21
C ASN A 163 3.35 18.11 9.17
N LYS A 164 2.68 18.32 10.30
CA LYS A 164 1.22 18.18 10.41
C LYS A 164 0.44 19.05 9.42
N ASN A 165 0.96 20.22 9.08
CA ASN A 165 0.30 21.19 8.20
C ASN A 165 0.15 20.74 6.74
N ILE A 166 0.78 19.62 6.35
CA ILE A 166 0.70 19.06 4.99
C ILE A 166 -0.45 18.04 4.88
N LEU A 167 -0.94 17.54 6.02
CA LEU A 167 -2.05 16.59 6.08
C LEU A 167 -3.36 17.32 6.37
N PHE A 168 -4.47 16.67 6.06
CA PHE A 168 -5.82 17.15 6.31
C PHE A 168 -6.26 16.75 7.72
N ASP A 169 -6.91 17.66 8.44
CA ASP A 169 -7.59 17.38 9.71
C ASP A 169 -9.10 17.19 9.50
N GLU A 170 -9.85 17.02 10.59
CA GLU A 170 -11.31 16.88 10.58
C GLU A 170 -12.07 18.11 10.07
N ASN A 171 -11.43 19.27 9.99
CA ASN A 171 -12.01 20.50 9.44
C ASN A 171 -11.76 20.64 7.92
N ASP A 172 -10.79 19.90 7.38
CA ASP A 172 -10.38 19.95 5.97
C ASP A 172 -11.07 18.91 5.07
N VAL A 173 -12.21 18.34 5.48
CA VAL A 173 -12.90 17.24 4.77
C VAL A 173 -13.11 17.54 3.28
N GLU A 174 -13.59 18.73 2.94
CA GLU A 174 -13.83 19.11 1.53
C GLU A 174 -12.53 19.14 0.71
N LYS A 175 -11.45 19.68 1.30
CA LYS A 175 -10.13 19.72 0.66
C LYS A 175 -9.57 18.31 0.49
N ALA A 176 -9.67 17.46 1.52
CA ALA A 176 -9.23 16.07 1.48
C ALA A 176 -9.97 15.26 0.39
N VAL A 177 -11.29 15.43 0.32
CA VAL A 177 -12.13 14.79 -0.71
C VAL A 177 -11.75 15.28 -2.11
N LYS A 178 -11.55 16.58 -2.30
CA LYS A 178 -11.10 17.15 -3.58
C LYS A 178 -9.74 16.62 -4.00
N TYR A 179 -8.77 16.63 -3.07
CA TYR A 179 -7.43 16.09 -3.26
C TYR A 179 -7.48 14.63 -3.73
N TRP A 180 -8.27 13.78 -3.06
CA TRP A 180 -8.42 12.37 -3.40
C TRP A 180 -9.13 12.19 -4.74
N LYS A 181 -10.22 12.95 -5.00
CA LYS A 181 -10.98 12.90 -6.25
C LYS A 181 -10.13 13.23 -7.47
N ASN A 182 -9.31 14.28 -7.41
CA ASN A 182 -8.43 14.66 -8.52
C ASN A 182 -7.49 13.51 -8.91
N ARG A 183 -6.86 12.87 -7.92
CA ARG A 183 -5.96 11.73 -8.15
C ARG A 183 -6.69 10.49 -8.63
N LYS A 184 -7.92 10.26 -8.14
CA LYS A 184 -8.79 9.20 -8.64
C LYS A 184 -9.15 9.41 -10.11
N ILE A 185 -9.49 10.64 -10.52
CA ILE A 185 -9.77 11.00 -11.92
C ILE A 185 -8.53 10.76 -12.78
N LEU A 186 -7.37 11.25 -12.34
CA LEU A 186 -6.10 11.04 -13.05
C LEU A 186 -5.79 9.54 -13.21
N ALA A 187 -5.95 8.74 -12.15
CA ALA A 187 -5.77 7.29 -12.19
C ALA A 187 -6.72 6.58 -13.17
N LEU A 188 -7.94 7.11 -13.37
CA LEU A 188 -8.86 6.58 -14.37
C LEU A 188 -8.41 6.93 -15.80
N ARG A 189 -7.98 8.18 -16.03
CA ARG A 189 -7.47 8.67 -17.33
C ARG A 189 -6.19 7.94 -17.75
N ILE A 190 -5.22 7.80 -16.85
CA ILE A 190 -4.01 6.98 -17.04
C ILE A 190 -4.37 5.55 -17.45
N GLY A 191 -5.44 5.00 -16.88
CA GLY A 191 -5.92 3.66 -17.22
C GLY A 191 -6.69 3.57 -18.54
N MET A 192 -6.82 4.65 -19.31
CA MET A 192 -7.54 4.73 -20.58
C MET A 192 -6.66 5.28 -21.71
N ASP A 193 -5.61 6.04 -21.38
CA ASP A 193 -4.69 6.68 -22.32
C ASP A 193 -3.25 6.21 -22.05
N GLU A 194 -2.69 5.44 -22.99
CA GLU A 194 -1.35 4.88 -22.87
C GLU A 194 -0.24 5.95 -23.01
N ASN A 195 -0.48 7.05 -23.73
CA ASN A 195 0.49 8.15 -23.81
C ASN A 195 0.53 8.92 -22.50
N LEU A 196 -0.64 9.27 -21.94
CA LEU A 196 -0.74 9.91 -20.63
C LEU A 196 -0.10 9.03 -19.54
N LYS A 197 -0.33 7.72 -19.60
CA LYS A 197 0.29 6.74 -18.69
C LYS A 197 1.80 6.74 -18.76
N LYS A 198 2.40 6.75 -19.96
CA LYS A 198 3.85 6.85 -20.13
C LYS A 198 4.41 8.14 -19.53
N ILE A 199 3.77 9.28 -19.83
CA ILE A 199 4.17 10.59 -19.28
C ILE A 199 4.10 10.57 -17.75
N PHE A 200 2.99 10.09 -17.19
CA PHE A 200 2.81 9.97 -15.75
C PHE A 200 3.89 9.08 -15.12
N MET A 201 4.19 7.91 -15.70
CA MET A 201 5.20 7.00 -15.17
C MET A 201 6.58 7.65 -15.12
N ILE A 202 6.97 8.39 -16.17
CA ILE A 202 8.24 9.12 -16.20
C ILE A 202 8.28 10.16 -15.09
N LYS A 203 7.25 11.01 -14.98
CA LYS A 203 7.19 12.05 -13.93
C LYS A 203 7.19 11.44 -12.52
N ARG A 204 6.43 10.38 -12.31
CA ARG A 204 6.40 9.64 -11.03
C ARG A 204 7.79 9.11 -10.67
N ASP A 205 8.45 8.44 -11.60
CA ASP A 205 9.74 7.80 -11.33
C ASP A 205 10.83 8.84 -11.06
N LEU A 206 10.77 10.02 -11.71
CA LEU A 206 11.64 11.15 -11.40
C LEU A 206 11.42 11.68 -9.98
N ILE A 207 10.17 12.03 -9.62
CA ILE A 207 9.82 12.56 -8.29
C ILE A 207 10.17 11.55 -7.19
N GLU A 208 9.89 10.26 -7.42
CA GLU A 208 10.20 9.22 -6.43
C GLU A 208 11.70 8.96 -6.30
N SER A 209 12.48 9.10 -7.38
CA SER A 209 13.94 8.98 -7.32
C SER A 209 14.55 10.13 -6.52
N GLU A 210 14.02 11.35 -6.65
CA GLU A 210 14.42 12.49 -5.83
C GLU A 210 14.04 12.26 -4.36
N LEU A 211 12.79 11.89 -4.08
CA LEU A 211 12.30 11.56 -2.74
C LEU A 211 13.17 10.52 -2.00
N ILE A 212 13.69 9.53 -2.74
CA ILE A 212 14.53 8.47 -2.17
C ILE A 212 15.95 8.93 -1.88
N SER A 213 16.49 9.85 -2.68
CA SER A 213 17.88 10.29 -2.58
C SER A 213 18.08 11.57 -1.77
N MET A 214 17.04 12.40 -1.62
CA MET A 214 17.10 13.66 -0.91
C MET A 214 17.23 13.50 0.60
N GLU A 215 17.80 14.52 1.26
CA GLU A 215 17.68 14.69 2.71
C GLU A 215 16.26 15.12 3.09
N TRP A 216 15.70 14.51 4.12
CA TRP A 216 14.36 14.81 4.61
C TRP A 216 14.36 16.00 5.57
N ASN A 217 14.39 17.20 5.00
CA ASN A 217 14.15 18.45 5.71
C ASN A 217 12.81 19.09 5.27
N LYS A 218 12.36 20.13 5.98
CA LYS A 218 11.06 20.78 5.75
C LYS A 218 10.92 21.32 4.32
N GLU A 219 11.99 21.87 3.75
CA GLU A 219 11.98 22.46 2.41
C GLU A 219 11.84 21.38 1.34
N ASN A 220 12.71 20.37 1.35
CA ASN A 220 12.70 19.26 0.39
C ASN A 220 11.36 18.50 0.44
N ILE A 221 10.84 18.24 1.64
CA ILE A 221 9.53 17.64 1.82
C ILE A 221 8.45 18.51 1.16
N SER A 222 8.43 19.81 1.44
CA SER A 222 7.45 20.71 0.83
C SER A 222 7.57 20.77 -0.69
N ASN A 223 8.77 20.64 -1.25
CA ASN A 223 9.00 20.68 -2.70
C ASN A 223 8.44 19.43 -3.37
N ILE A 224 8.68 18.22 -2.85
CA ILE A 224 8.09 16.99 -3.39
C ILE A 224 6.55 17.05 -3.40
N TRP A 225 5.96 17.60 -2.33
CA TRP A 225 4.51 17.78 -2.27
C TRP A 225 3.98 18.76 -3.32
N LYS A 226 4.67 19.88 -3.54
CA LYS A 226 4.32 20.85 -4.59
C LYS A 226 4.47 20.26 -5.99
N GLU A 227 5.56 19.55 -6.26
CA GLU A 227 5.81 18.92 -7.55
C GLU A 227 4.77 17.85 -7.89
N GLU A 228 4.35 17.07 -6.90
CA GLU A 228 3.30 16.08 -7.07
C GLU A 228 1.94 16.74 -7.36
N GLU A 229 1.56 17.80 -6.61
CA GLU A 229 0.31 18.53 -6.86
C GLU A 229 0.32 19.21 -8.24
N ASN A 230 1.43 19.87 -8.61
CA ASN A 230 1.60 20.47 -9.94
C ASN A 230 1.52 19.43 -11.05
N THR A 231 2.17 18.28 -10.87
CA THR A 231 2.09 17.16 -11.83
C THR A 231 0.65 16.66 -11.99
N VAL A 232 -0.09 16.49 -10.89
CA VAL A 232 -1.50 16.07 -10.95
C VAL A 232 -2.34 17.12 -11.68
N TYR A 233 -2.15 18.41 -11.36
CA TYR A 233 -2.87 19.51 -11.99
C TYR A 233 -2.60 19.60 -13.50
N ASP A 234 -1.34 19.60 -13.89
CA ASP A 234 -0.91 19.68 -15.29
C ASP A 234 -1.48 18.51 -16.12
N LEU A 235 -1.43 17.29 -15.58
CA LEU A 235 -1.95 16.11 -16.26
C LEU A 235 -3.48 16.05 -16.31
N LEU A 236 -4.17 16.79 -15.44
CA LEU A 236 -5.62 16.92 -15.47
C LEU A 236 -6.10 18.01 -16.43
N ILE A 237 -5.37 19.12 -16.57
CA ILE A 237 -5.81 20.29 -17.35
C ILE A 237 -5.20 20.33 -18.74
N ASN A 238 -3.87 20.18 -18.86
CA ASN A 238 -3.18 20.35 -20.15
C ASN A 238 -3.36 19.16 -21.10
N HIS A 239 -3.96 18.06 -20.60
CA HIS A 239 -4.34 16.88 -21.37
C HIS A 239 -5.87 16.74 -21.46
N GLU A 240 -6.60 17.86 -21.55
CA GLU A 240 -8.06 17.86 -21.71
C GLU A 240 -8.50 17.04 -22.92
N LEU A 241 -9.50 16.20 -22.64
CA LEU A 241 -10.15 15.27 -23.55
C LEU A 241 -11.64 15.60 -23.58
N GLU A 242 -12.17 15.97 -24.74
CA GLU A 242 -13.61 16.06 -25.05
C GLU A 242 -14.37 14.72 -24.93
N LYS A 243 -13.85 13.68 -24.26
CA LYS A 243 -14.38 12.30 -24.37
C LYS A 243 -14.78 11.59 -23.08
N TYR A 244 -14.72 12.20 -21.90
CA TYR A 244 -14.95 11.47 -20.65
C TYR A 244 -16.07 12.09 -19.81
N LYS A 245 -17.32 11.91 -20.26
CA LYS A 245 -18.47 11.98 -19.36
C LYS A 245 -18.40 10.80 -18.40
N MET A 246 -18.33 11.08 -17.10
CA MET A 246 -18.54 10.06 -16.08
C MET A 246 -19.97 9.52 -16.20
N PRO A 247 -20.20 8.20 -16.08
CA PRO A 247 -21.55 7.67 -15.89
C PRO A 247 -22.11 8.09 -14.52
#